data_AF-A0AA39FHD8-F1
#
_entry.id   AF-A0AA39FHD8-F1
#
_cell.length_a   1.000
_cell.length_b   1.000
_cell.length_c   1.000
_cell.angle_alpha   90.00
_cell.angle_beta   90.00
_cell.angle_gamma   90.00
#
_symmetry.space_group_name_H-M   'P 1'
#
loop_
_entity.id
_entity.type
_entity.pdbx_description
1 polymer ?
#
loop_
_entity_poly.entity_id
_entity_poly.type
_entity_poly.pdbx_seq_one_letter_code
_entity_poly.pdbx_strand_id
1 'polypeptide(L)'
;DDGSPWYPKPSDLICSDHFIGSKKSDESASPSYVPTIFPSIYRAKISNESVAISRYRRFMERRKKTELSDPIPTNQPFIQSSETCHESKVAGGRKSDSQITMESGLIDYLEDGDIVLADKGFPEIRTVTDRSGKE
;
A
#
# COMPACT_ATOMS: atom_id res chain seq x y z
N ASP A 1 16.62 37.43 10.89
CA ASP A 1 15.83 36.78 9.84
C ASP A 1 15.05 37.79 9.04
N ASP A 2 15.18 37.70 7.71
CA ASP A 2 14.48 38.52 6.73
C ASP A 2 13.08 37.96 6.38
N GLY A 3 12.69 36.83 7.00
CA GLY A 3 11.41 36.16 6.78
C GLY A 3 11.29 35.47 5.42
N SER A 4 12.38 35.42 4.64
CA SER A 4 12.36 34.75 3.34
C SER A 4 12.34 33.21 3.50
N PRO A 5 11.65 32.47 2.63
CA PRO A 5 11.69 31.02 2.63
C PRO A 5 13.11 30.53 2.28
N TRP A 6 13.60 29.54 3.02
CA TRP A 6 14.91 28.93 2.78
C TRP A 6 14.90 28.09 1.51
N TYR A 7 15.95 28.25 0.68
CA TYR A 7 16.23 27.41 -0.49
C TYR A 7 17.69 26.95 -0.45
N PRO A 8 17.98 25.69 -0.80
CA PRO A 8 19.35 25.19 -0.85
C PRO A 8 20.12 25.86 -1.97
N LYS A 9 21.30 26.37 -1.65
CA LYS A 9 22.31 26.84 -2.62
C LYS A 9 23.09 25.64 -3.16
N PRO A 10 23.77 25.76 -4.32
CA PRO A 10 24.66 24.71 -4.80
C PRO A 10 25.78 24.30 -3.82
N SER A 11 26.12 25.18 -2.89
CA SER A 11 27.09 24.93 -1.81
C SER A 11 26.50 24.19 -0.60
N ASP A 12 25.17 24.13 -0.49
CA ASP A 12 24.50 23.52 0.64
C ASP A 12 24.48 22.01 0.42
N LEU A 13 25.47 21.35 1.03
CA LEU A 13 25.71 19.92 0.88
C LEU A 13 25.41 19.20 2.19
N ILE A 14 24.88 17.99 2.06
CA ILE A 14 24.65 17.06 3.17
C ILE A 14 25.70 15.96 3.07
N CYS A 15 26.44 15.69 4.15
CA CYS A 15 27.41 14.61 4.16
C CYS A 15 26.73 13.23 4.16
N SER A 16 27.48 12.20 3.80
CA SER A 16 26.97 10.84 3.67
C SER A 16 26.42 10.24 4.96
N ASP A 17 26.87 10.72 6.13
CA ASP A 17 26.46 10.18 7.45
C ASP A 17 25.00 10.46 7.79
N HIS A 18 24.34 11.35 7.05
CA HIS A 18 22.91 11.59 7.20
C HIS A 18 22.03 10.51 6.54
N PHE A 19 22.65 9.58 5.81
CA PHE A 19 22.01 8.52 5.06
C PHE A 19 22.26 7.15 5.71
N ILE A 20 21.32 6.23 5.51
CA ILE A 20 21.42 4.87 6.07
C ILE A 20 22.64 4.16 5.49
N GLY A 21 23.45 3.54 6.36
CA GLY A 21 24.74 2.93 5.97
C GLY A 21 25.80 3.93 5.48
N SER A 22 25.70 5.22 5.83
CA SER A 22 26.62 6.29 5.40
C SER A 22 26.79 6.38 3.88
N LYS A 23 25.73 6.10 3.11
CA LYS A 23 25.77 6.12 1.64
C LYS A 23 24.43 6.54 1.05
N LYS A 24 24.40 7.62 0.26
CA LYS A 24 23.19 8.02 -0.48
C LYS A 24 22.84 6.98 -1.55
N SER A 25 21.54 6.84 -1.82
CA SER A 25 21.00 6.06 -2.94
C SER A 25 20.20 6.97 -3.85
N ASP A 26 20.26 6.76 -5.17
CA ASP A 26 19.44 7.51 -6.12
C ASP A 26 18.09 6.80 -6.42
N GLU A 27 17.92 5.57 -5.92
CA GLU A 27 16.70 4.80 -6.08
C GLU A 27 15.63 5.25 -5.07
N SER A 28 14.49 5.74 -5.57
CA SER A 28 13.40 6.29 -4.74
C SER A 28 12.86 5.31 -3.69
N ALA A 29 12.86 4.01 -3.99
CA ALA A 29 12.40 2.99 -3.06
C ALA A 29 13.40 2.72 -1.92
N SER A 30 14.66 3.11 -2.08
CA SER A 30 15.73 2.80 -1.14
C SER A 30 15.54 3.51 0.20
N PRO A 31 15.79 2.84 1.34
CA PRO A 31 15.77 3.48 2.65
C PRO A 31 16.85 4.57 2.79
N SER A 32 17.86 4.56 1.92
CA SER A 32 18.96 5.54 1.91
C SER A 32 18.81 6.64 0.85
N TYR A 33 17.60 6.84 0.30
CA TYR A 33 17.33 7.90 -0.67
C TYR A 33 17.23 9.28 0.00
N VAL A 34 16.56 9.35 1.17
CA VAL A 34 16.34 10.59 1.93
C VAL A 34 17.29 10.64 3.12
N PRO A 35 17.95 11.78 3.40
CA PRO A 35 18.71 11.94 4.63
C PRO A 35 17.74 11.94 5.81
N THR A 36 17.86 10.96 6.70
CA THR A 36 16.92 10.78 7.84
C THR A 36 17.62 10.71 9.19
N ILE A 37 18.95 10.62 9.18
CA ILE A 37 19.79 10.62 10.38
C ILE A 37 20.13 12.07 10.67
N PHE A 38 19.46 12.66 11.66
CA PHE A 38 19.77 13.98 12.16
C PHE A 38 19.89 13.93 13.69
N PRO A 39 20.72 14.81 14.30
CA PRO A 39 20.77 14.96 15.74
C PRO A 39 19.38 15.14 16.35
N SER A 40 19.17 14.61 17.56
CA SER A 40 17.88 14.66 18.25
C SER A 40 17.35 16.07 18.46
N ILE A 41 18.23 17.08 18.50
CA ILE A 41 17.88 18.50 18.58
C ILE A 41 17.05 19.00 17.39
N TYR A 42 17.22 18.40 16.21
CA TYR A 42 16.47 18.76 15.00
C TYR A 42 15.30 17.81 14.75
N ARG A 43 15.31 16.62 15.36
CA ARG A 43 14.28 15.59 15.14
C ARG A 43 14.01 14.78 16.40
N ALA A 44 12.75 14.79 16.87
CA ALA A 44 12.33 14.05 18.05
C ALA A 44 12.41 12.50 17.89
N LYS A 45 12.38 11.98 16.66
CA LYS A 45 12.39 10.54 16.37
C LYS A 45 13.67 10.11 15.67
N ILE A 46 14.46 9.27 16.34
CA ILE A 46 15.66 8.65 15.77
C ILE A 46 15.25 7.61 14.72
N SER A 47 15.93 7.59 13.57
CA SER A 47 15.74 6.56 12.54
C SER A 47 16.28 5.22 13.05
N ASN A 48 15.43 4.19 13.04
CA ASN A 48 15.88 2.81 13.28
C ASN A 48 16.21 2.15 11.95
N GLU A 49 17.51 2.00 11.69
CA GLU A 49 18.05 1.44 10.45
C GLU A 49 17.55 0.03 10.16
N SER A 50 17.56 -0.88 11.15
CA SER A 50 17.14 -2.27 10.93
C SER A 50 15.66 -2.37 10.55
N VAL A 51 14.81 -1.53 11.14
CA VAL A 51 13.38 -1.45 10.80
C VAL A 51 13.18 -0.86 9.41
N ALA A 52 13.89 0.19 9.04
CA ALA A 52 13.82 0.79 7.71
C ALA A 52 14.23 -0.22 6.62
N ILE A 53 15.34 -0.94 6.84
CA ILE A 53 15.82 -2.00 5.95
C ILE A 53 14.80 -3.14 5.85
N SER A 54 14.21 -3.58 6.97
CA SER A 54 13.20 -4.64 6.98
C SER A 54 11.94 -4.27 6.18
N ARG A 55 11.46 -3.03 6.32
CA ARG A 55 10.33 -2.53 5.53
C ARG A 55 10.64 -2.49 4.05
N TYR A 56 11.81 -1.98 3.69
CA TYR A 56 12.28 -1.95 2.31
C TYR A 56 12.32 -3.36 1.69
N ARG A 57 12.92 -4.32 2.39
CA ARG A 57 12.99 -5.72 1.93
C ARG A 57 11.60 -6.29 1.62
N ARG A 58 10.66 -6.15 2.55
CA ARG A 58 9.28 -6.62 2.38
C ARG A 58 8.60 -5.97 1.18
N PHE A 59 8.82 -4.67 0.96
CA PHE A 59 8.29 -3.96 -0.20
C PHE A 59 8.85 -4.54 -1.51
N MET A 60 10.16 -4.76 -1.59
CA MET A 60 10.81 -5.32 -2.78
C MET A 60 10.40 -6.78 -3.06
N GLU A 61 10.23 -7.60 -2.01
CA GLU A 61 9.76 -8.98 -2.13
C GLU A 61 8.33 -9.05 -2.71
N ARG A 62 7.43 -8.17 -2.26
CA ARG A 62 6.07 -8.07 -2.83
C ARG A 62 6.11 -7.74 -4.31
N ARG A 63 6.95 -6.76 -4.69
CA ARG A 63 7.09 -6.35 -6.09
C ARG A 63 7.58 -7.49 -6.96
N LYS A 64 8.62 -8.23 -6.54
CA LYS A 64 9.13 -9.40 -7.27
C LYS A 64 8.08 -10.49 -7.49
N LYS A 65 7.18 -10.69 -6.52
CA LYS A 65 6.10 -11.69 -6.64
C LYS A 65 5.09 -11.31 -7.72
N THR A 66 4.76 -10.02 -7.86
CA THR A 66 3.87 -9.51 -8.90
C THR A 66 4.49 -9.65 -10.30
N GLU A 67 5.80 -9.44 -10.44
CA GLU A 67 6.50 -9.61 -11.72
C GLU A 67 6.65 -11.09 -12.15
N LEU A 68 6.45 -12.04 -11.22
CA LEU A 68 6.56 -13.49 -11.45
C LEU A 68 5.20 -14.19 -11.60
N SER A 69 4.08 -13.50 -11.39
CA SER A 69 2.77 -14.04 -11.77
C SER A 69 2.60 -13.88 -13.28
N ASP A 70 2.49 -15.00 -13.98
CA ASP A 70 2.37 -15.12 -15.42
C ASP A 70 1.37 -14.12 -16.04
N PRO A 71 1.62 -13.64 -17.28
CA PRO A 71 0.61 -12.87 -18.01
C PRO A 71 -0.69 -13.69 -18.06
N ILE A 72 -1.76 -13.12 -17.54
CA ILE A 72 -3.11 -13.69 -17.61
C ILE A 72 -3.34 -14.09 -19.08
N PRO A 73 -3.61 -15.38 -19.39
CA PRO A 73 -3.79 -15.82 -20.77
C PRO A 73 -4.95 -15.05 -21.39
N THR A 74 -4.61 -14.23 -22.38
CA THR A 74 -5.44 -13.15 -22.95
C THR A 74 -6.49 -13.68 -23.93
N ASN A 75 -7.11 -14.82 -23.63
CA ASN A 75 -8.16 -15.45 -24.42
C ASN A 75 -9.41 -15.76 -23.56
N GLN A 76 -9.69 -14.93 -22.56
CA GLN A 76 -11.03 -14.85 -22.02
C GLN A 76 -11.78 -13.74 -22.77
N PRO A 77 -13.06 -13.94 -23.15
CA PRO A 77 -13.85 -12.86 -23.71
C PRO A 77 -13.75 -11.69 -22.74
N PHE A 78 -13.29 -10.55 -23.25
CA PHE A 78 -13.34 -9.28 -22.56
C PHE A 78 -14.82 -8.99 -22.33
N ILE A 79 -15.37 -9.49 -21.22
CA ILE A 79 -16.46 -8.80 -20.58
C ILE A 79 -15.86 -7.43 -20.33
N GLN A 80 -16.46 -6.41 -20.94
CA GLN A 80 -16.15 -5.02 -20.69
C GLN A 80 -16.50 -4.76 -19.21
N SER A 81 -15.67 -5.27 -18.31
CA SER A 81 -15.83 -5.17 -16.88
C SER A 81 -15.55 -3.72 -16.58
N SER A 82 -16.62 -2.95 -16.41
CA SER A 82 -16.52 -1.67 -15.74
C SER A 82 -15.97 -1.97 -14.34
N GLU A 83 -14.68 -1.75 -14.15
CA GLU A 83 -14.07 -1.74 -12.82
C GLU A 83 -14.57 -0.47 -12.12
N THR A 84 -15.67 -0.60 -11.39
CA THR A 84 -16.24 0.48 -10.60
C THR A 84 -15.61 0.45 -9.21
N CYS A 85 -14.85 1.49 -8.87
CA CYS A 85 -14.32 1.67 -7.53
C CYS A 85 -15.35 2.39 -6.68
N HIS A 86 -15.83 1.75 -5.62
CA HIS A 86 -16.71 2.38 -4.63
C HIS A 86 -15.89 2.95 -3.47
N GLU A 87 -15.94 4.27 -3.30
CA GLU A 87 -15.25 4.94 -2.19
C GLU A 87 -16.15 4.95 -0.95
N SER A 88 -15.77 4.15 0.05
CA SER A 88 -16.39 4.21 1.38
C SER A 88 -15.81 5.33 2.23
N LYS A 89 -16.53 5.76 3.28
CA LYS A 89 -15.96 6.65 4.30
C LYS A 89 -14.79 5.96 5.00
N VAL A 90 -13.79 6.74 5.41
CA VAL A 90 -12.62 6.21 6.13
C VAL A 90 -13.05 5.45 7.40
N ALA A 91 -12.69 4.17 7.47
CA ALA A 91 -12.87 3.34 8.66
C ALA A 91 -11.59 3.38 9.52
N GLY A 92 -11.68 3.95 10.73
CA GLY A 92 -10.60 3.92 11.72
C GLY A 92 -10.78 2.80 12.75
N GLY A 93 -9.70 2.38 13.40
CA GLY A 93 -9.73 1.45 14.53
C GLY A 93 -9.65 -0.03 14.13
N ARG A 94 -10.26 -0.92 14.93
CA ARG A 94 -10.31 -2.38 14.71
C ARG A 94 -11.62 -2.82 14.04
N LYS A 95 -12.16 -2.02 13.12
CA LYS A 95 -13.35 -2.43 12.34
C LYS A 95 -12.96 -3.62 11.47
N SER A 96 -13.78 -4.67 11.48
CA SER A 96 -13.57 -5.84 10.63
C SER A 96 -13.99 -5.52 9.19
N ASP A 97 -13.42 -6.23 8.23
CA ASP A 97 -13.77 -6.10 6.81
C ASP A 97 -15.27 -6.33 6.59
N SER A 98 -15.89 -7.28 7.33
CA SER A 98 -17.34 -7.49 7.32
C SER A 98 -18.13 -6.25 7.69
N GLN A 99 -17.72 -5.57 8.76
CA GLN A 99 -18.40 -4.36 9.21
C GLN A 99 -18.23 -3.22 8.20
N ILE A 100 -17.06 -3.09 7.58
CA ILE A 100 -16.79 -2.05 6.57
C ILE A 100 -17.65 -2.27 5.32
N THR A 101 -17.78 -3.50 4.83
CA THR A 101 -18.58 -3.80 3.64
C THR A 101 -20.07 -3.55 3.85
N MET A 102 -20.60 -3.87 5.04
CA MET A 102 -22.00 -3.60 5.36
C MET A 102 -22.25 -2.08 5.46
N GLU A 103 -21.36 -1.35 6.14
CA GLU A 103 -21.52 0.10 6.34
C GLU A 103 -21.19 0.94 5.10
N SER A 104 -20.42 0.40 4.15
CA SER A 104 -20.05 1.13 2.93
C SER A 104 -21.20 1.28 1.95
N GLY A 105 -22.26 0.47 2.09
CA GLY A 105 -23.33 0.39 1.10
C GLY A 105 -22.91 -0.32 -0.18
N LEU A 106 -21.74 -1.00 -0.21
CA LEU A 106 -21.28 -1.74 -1.39
C LEU A 106 -22.32 -2.77 -1.86
N ILE A 107 -23.00 -3.42 -0.90
CA ILE A 107 -24.00 -4.46 -1.16
C ILE A 107 -25.18 -3.91 -1.99
N ASP A 108 -25.54 -2.64 -1.80
CA ASP A 108 -26.67 -2.01 -2.49
C ASP A 108 -26.42 -1.80 -4.00
N TYR A 109 -25.17 -1.92 -4.44
CA TYR A 109 -24.76 -1.81 -5.84
C TYR A 109 -24.60 -3.16 -6.54
N LEU A 110 -24.72 -4.28 -5.82
CA LEU A 110 -24.58 -5.61 -6.40
C LEU A 110 -25.90 -6.04 -7.06
N GLU A 111 -25.82 -6.49 -8.31
CA GLU A 111 -26.95 -7.03 -9.04
C GLU A 111 -26.97 -8.57 -9.02
N ASP A 112 -28.15 -9.14 -9.27
CA ASP A 112 -28.31 -10.59 -9.40
C ASP A 112 -27.46 -11.11 -10.57
N GLY A 113 -26.43 -11.88 -10.25
CA GLY A 113 -25.47 -12.42 -11.22
C GLY A 113 -24.04 -11.97 -11.00
N ASP A 114 -23.81 -10.98 -10.14
CA ASP A 114 -22.47 -10.53 -9.78
C ASP A 114 -21.72 -11.58 -8.95
N ILE A 115 -20.44 -11.77 -9.28
CA ILE A 115 -19.55 -12.70 -8.59
C ILE A 115 -18.73 -11.95 -7.55
N VAL A 116 -19.05 -12.15 -6.28
CA VAL A 116 -18.29 -11.58 -5.17
C VAL A 116 -17.26 -12.59 -4.67
N LEU A 117 -15.97 -12.25 -4.80
CA LEU A 117 -14.88 -13.01 -4.20
C LEU A 117 -14.63 -12.48 -2.78
N ALA A 118 -15.10 -13.20 -1.77
CA ALA A 118 -14.85 -12.88 -0.36
C ALA A 118 -14.24 -14.08 0.36
N ASP A 119 -13.34 -13.82 1.31
CA ASP A 119 -12.83 -14.88 2.19
C ASP A 119 -13.95 -15.44 3.07
N LYS A 120 -13.85 -16.74 3.39
CA LYS A 120 -14.88 -17.49 4.12
C LYS A 120 -15.30 -16.75 5.40
N GLY A 121 -16.58 -16.40 5.50
CA GLY A 121 -17.16 -15.85 6.74
C GLY A 121 -17.79 -14.46 6.63
N PHE A 122 -18.16 -13.99 5.43
CA PHE A 122 -19.02 -12.81 5.31
C PHE A 122 -20.49 -13.18 5.62
N PRO A 123 -21.04 -12.76 6.77
CA PRO A 123 -22.32 -13.28 7.27
C PRO A 123 -23.53 -12.85 6.42
N GLU A 124 -23.42 -11.74 5.67
CA GLU A 124 -24.55 -11.17 4.92
C GLU A 124 -24.47 -11.39 3.40
N ILE A 125 -23.33 -11.85 2.88
CA ILE A 125 -23.20 -12.14 1.44
C ILE A 125 -23.56 -13.61 1.23
N ARG A 126 -24.78 -13.86 0.76
CA ARG A 126 -25.20 -15.20 0.33
C ARG A 126 -24.53 -15.50 -1.01
N THR A 127 -23.33 -16.07 -0.97
CA THR A 127 -22.69 -16.59 -2.18
C THR A 127 -23.52 -17.76 -2.69
N VAL A 128 -23.95 -17.71 -3.96
CA VAL A 128 -24.54 -18.88 -4.61
C VAL A 128 -23.50 -19.99 -4.56
N THR A 129 -23.77 -21.03 -3.77
CA THR A 129 -22.87 -22.18 -3.64
C THR A 129 -22.69 -22.80 -5.01
N ASP A 130 -21.44 -22.97 -5.45
CA ASP A 130 -21.16 -23.74 -6.65
C ASP A 130 -21.83 -25.11 -6.54
N ARG A 131 -22.31 -25.63 -7.68
CA ARG A 131 -23.05 -26.91 -7.80
C ARG A 131 -22.26 -28.11 -7.25
N SER A 132 -20.99 -27.92 -6.93
CA SER A 132 -20.07 -28.90 -6.35
C SER A 132 -20.14 -29.01 -4.82
N GLY A 133 -20.91 -28.16 -4.12
CA GLY A 133 -21.29 -28.37 -2.72
C GLY A 133 -20.12 -28.64 -1.77
N LYS A 134 -19.06 -27.84 -1.86
CA LYS A 134 -17.96 -27.89 -0.89
C LYS A 134 -17.82 -26.53 -0.21
N GLU A 135 -18.17 -26.52 1.07
CA GLU A 135 -18.05 -25.40 2.00
C GLU A 135 -16.61 -24.96 2.25
#